data_AF-A0A1G8QLU8-F1
#
_entry.id   AF-A0A1G8QLU8-F1
#
_cell.length_a   1.000
_cell.length_b   1.000
_cell.length_c   1.000
_cell.angle_alpha   90.00
_cell.angle_beta   90.00
_cell.angle_gamma   90.00
#
_symmetry.space_group_name_H-M   'P 1'
#
loop_
_entity.id
_entity.type
_entity.pdbx_description
1 polymer ?
#
loop_
_entity_poly.entity_id
_entity_poly.type
_entity_poly.pdbx_seq_one_letter_code
_entity_poly.pdbx_strand_id
1 'polypeptide(L)'
;MWMQKKWFKLFIWFVTTSFFFALAAILISMFRFGPTEQEVMQFMMGMMKAMDSSLMGLSMQVKEDTNIHSLMNQSIAFAFPLLSISIAAGVYVRCRRKV
;
A
#
# COMPACT_ATOMS: atom_id res chain seq x y z
N MET A 1 -33.78 -12.75 4.80
CA MET A 1 -33.58 -12.17 3.45
C MET A 1 -32.23 -11.44 3.27
N TRP A 2 -31.11 -11.95 3.81
CA TRP A 2 -29.77 -11.34 3.63
C TRP A 2 -28.92 -12.02 2.54
N MET A 3 -29.25 -13.26 2.17
CA MET A 3 -28.47 -14.11 1.23
C MET A 3 -28.55 -13.70 -0.26
N GLN A 4 -29.37 -12.72 -0.65
CA GLN A 4 -29.61 -12.41 -2.08
C GLN A 4 -28.81 -11.23 -2.64
N LYS A 5 -28.01 -10.52 -1.84
CA LYS A 5 -27.20 -9.43 -2.39
C LYS A 5 -26.02 -10.05 -3.17
N LYS A 6 -25.95 -9.78 -4.48
CA LYS A 6 -24.86 -10.24 -5.37
C LYS A 6 -23.47 -9.99 -4.78
N TRP A 7 -23.31 -8.88 -4.05
CA TRP A 7 -22.11 -8.51 -3.29
C TRP A 7 -21.74 -9.49 -2.18
N PHE A 8 -22.72 -10.02 -1.45
CA PHE A 8 -22.47 -11.02 -0.40
C PHE A 8 -22.03 -12.36 -1.00
N LYS A 9 -22.59 -12.73 -2.16
CA LYS A 9 -22.17 -13.93 -2.90
C LYS A 9 -20.73 -13.79 -3.43
N LEU A 10 -20.35 -12.61 -3.95
CA LEU A 10 -18.97 -12.32 -4.36
C LEU A 10 -18.00 -12.35 -3.18
N PHE A 11 -18.39 -11.78 -2.05
CA PHE A 11 -17.58 -11.79 -0.83
C PHE A 11 -17.33 -13.22 -0.34
N ILE A 12 -18.38 -14.04 -0.23
CA ILE A 12 -18.23 -15.45 0.14
C ILE A 12 -17.36 -16.18 -0.87
N TRP A 13 -17.57 -15.96 -2.17
CA TRP A 13 -16.77 -16.60 -3.21
C TRP A 13 -15.28 -16.25 -3.09
N PHE A 14 -14.96 -14.97 -2.84
CA PHE A 14 -13.58 -14.52 -2.61
C PHE A 14 -12.96 -15.11 -1.35
N VAL A 15 -13.71 -15.15 -0.24
CA VAL A 15 -13.25 -15.75 1.01
C VAL A 15 -12.97 -17.24 0.82
N THR A 16 -13.92 -17.99 0.24
CA THR A 16 -13.77 -19.44 0.06
C THR A 16 -12.63 -19.80 -0.89
N THR A 17 -12.45 -19.04 -1.98
CA THR A 17 -11.31 -19.24 -2.90
C THR A 17 -9.98 -18.94 -2.23
N SER A 18 -9.88 -17.84 -1.47
CA SER A 18 -8.67 -17.52 -0.69
C SER A 18 -8.31 -18.64 0.31
N PHE A 19 -9.27 -19.14 1.06
CA PHE A 19 -9.05 -20.26 1.99
C PHE A 19 -8.64 -21.55 1.27
N PHE A 20 -9.24 -21.84 0.11
CA PHE A 20 -8.84 -23.00 -0.71
C PHE A 20 -7.39 -22.90 -1.18
N PHE A 21 -6.98 -21.73 -1.70
CA PHE A 21 -5.59 -21.51 -2.11
C PHE A 21 -4.62 -21.54 -0.93
N ALA A 22 -5.01 -21.00 0.22
CA ALA A 22 -4.19 -21.07 1.44
C ALA A 22 -3.98 -22.52 1.91
N LEU A 23 -5.05 -23.33 1.95
CA LEU A 23 -4.95 -24.75 2.27
C LEU A 23 -4.12 -25.53 1.26
N ALA A 24 -4.30 -25.26 -0.04
CA ALA A 24 -3.49 -25.87 -1.09
C ALA A 24 -2.01 -25.50 -0.92
N ALA A 25 -1.69 -24.24 -0.63
CA ALA A 25 -0.32 -23.79 -0.40
C ALA A 25 0.30 -24.45 0.84
N ILE A 26 -0.45 -24.61 1.93
CA ILE A 26 0.00 -25.32 3.13
C ILE A 26 0.28 -26.79 2.81
N LEU A 27 -0.64 -27.48 2.13
CA LEU A 27 -0.43 -28.86 1.72
C LEU A 27 0.81 -29.01 0.84
N ILE A 28 0.96 -28.17 -0.18
CA ILE A 28 2.14 -28.16 -1.05
C ILE A 28 3.43 -27.88 -0.24
N SER A 29 3.36 -26.97 0.73
CA SER A 29 4.48 -26.65 1.62
C SER A 29 4.86 -27.81 2.54
N MET A 30 3.92 -28.67 2.94
CA MET A 30 4.23 -29.86 3.75
C MET A 30 4.96 -30.94 2.94
N PHE A 31 4.76 -30.98 1.62
CA PHE A 31 5.44 -31.92 0.72
C PHE A 31 6.76 -31.39 0.15
N ARG A 32 7.09 -30.10 0.36
CA ARG A 32 8.38 -29.54 0.03
C ARG A 32 9.33 -29.66 1.23
N PHE A 33 10.49 -30.26 1.00
CA PHE A 33 11.60 -30.19 1.95
C PHE A 33 11.91 -28.72 2.24
N GLY A 34 12.09 -28.37 3.52
CA GLY A 34 12.32 -26.99 3.95
C GLY A 34 13.44 -26.32 3.14
N PRO A 35 13.36 -24.99 2.93
CA PRO A 35 14.31 -24.29 2.10
C PRO A 35 15.72 -24.50 2.62
N THR A 36 16.65 -24.76 1.72
CA THR A 36 18.07 -24.87 2.08
C THR A 36 18.57 -23.53 2.61
N GLU A 37 19.62 -23.53 3.42
CA GLU A 37 20.21 -22.29 3.96
C GLU A 37 20.55 -21.27 2.86
N GLN A 38 20.91 -21.76 1.67
CA GLN A 38 21.19 -20.94 0.50
C GLN A 38 19.94 -20.23 -0.05
N GLU A 39 18.79 -20.91 -0.10
CA GLU A 39 17.53 -20.32 -0.56
C GLU A 39 17.00 -19.28 0.43
N VAL A 40 17.16 -19.52 1.73
CA VAL A 40 16.82 -18.54 2.78
C VAL A 40 17.70 -17.30 2.67
N MET A 41 19.01 -17.48 2.44
CA MET A 41 19.94 -16.38 2.29
C MET A 41 19.65 -15.55 1.03
N GLN A 42 19.31 -16.20 -0.10
CA GLN A 42 18.89 -15.50 -1.32
C GLN A 42 17.56 -14.76 -1.14
N PHE A 43 16.60 -15.33 -0.40
CA PHE A 43 15.34 -14.66 -0.08
C PHE A 43 15.56 -13.43 0.80
N MET A 44 16.41 -13.52 1.83
CA MET A 44 16.78 -12.38 2.67
C MET A 44 17.49 -11.27 1.89
N MET A 45 18.43 -11.61 0.99
CA MET A 45 19.05 -10.63 0.11
C MET A 45 18.04 -9.97 -0.83
N GLY A 46 17.07 -10.74 -1.35
CA GLY A 46 15.98 -10.22 -2.17
C GLY A 46 15.09 -9.24 -1.41
N MET A 47 14.76 -9.54 -0.14
CA MET A 47 14.00 -8.61 0.71
C MET A 47 14.79 -7.36 1.08
N MET A 48 16.09 -7.46 1.36
CA MET A 48 16.94 -6.27 1.58
C MET A 48 16.99 -5.37 0.35
N LYS A 49 17.17 -5.96 -0.83
CA LYS A 49 17.18 -5.20 -2.09
C LYS A 49 15.83 -4.54 -2.39
N ALA A 50 14.73 -5.21 -2.05
CA ALA A 50 13.39 -4.64 -2.15
C ALA A 50 13.20 -3.50 -1.14
N MET A 51 13.77 -3.61 0.06
CA MET A 51 13.76 -2.56 1.09
C MET A 51 14.53 -1.32 0.65
N ASP A 52 15.69 -1.48 0.02
CA ASP A 52 16.46 -0.37 -0.58
C ASP A 52 15.67 0.34 -1.69
N SER A 53 14.91 -0.40 -2.50
CA SER A 53 14.07 0.18 -3.57
C SER A 53 12.69 0.68 -3.10
N SER A 54 12.35 0.47 -1.83
CA SER A 54 11.04 0.86 -1.28
C SER A 54 11.03 2.32 -0.84
N LEU A 55 9.85 2.88 -0.56
CA LEU A 55 9.68 4.24 -0.02
C LEU A 55 10.57 4.53 1.21
N MET A 56 10.88 3.50 1.99
CA MET A 56 11.76 3.60 3.15
C MET A 56 13.24 3.77 2.74
N GLY A 57 13.74 2.98 1.77
CA GLY A 57 15.08 3.14 1.22
C GLY A 57 15.27 4.44 0.43
N LEU A 58 14.26 4.83 -0.35
CA LEU A 58 14.21 6.14 -1.01
C LEU A 58 14.22 7.29 0.01
N SER A 59 13.52 7.16 1.15
CA SER A 59 13.55 8.18 2.20
C SER A 59 14.89 8.28 2.94
N MET A 60 15.68 7.21 2.97
CA MET A 60 17.05 7.23 3.53
C MET A 60 18.03 7.89 2.58
N GLN A 61 17.96 7.64 1.26
CA GLN A 61 18.77 8.35 0.26
C GLN A 61 18.39 9.84 0.11
N VAL A 62 17.10 10.17 0.19
CA VAL A 62 16.62 11.57 0.18
C VAL A 62 17.14 12.38 1.38
N LYS A 63 17.52 11.72 2.47
CA LYS A 63 18.12 12.36 3.65
C LYS A 63 19.56 12.84 3.41
N GLU A 64 20.28 12.24 2.46
CA GLU A 64 21.66 12.63 2.13
C GLU A 64 21.74 13.71 1.04
N ASP A 65 20.70 13.86 0.21
CA ASP A 65 20.71 14.78 -0.92
C ASP A 65 20.05 16.13 -0.59
N THR A 66 20.87 17.12 -0.26
CA THR A 66 20.45 18.48 0.13
C THR A 66 19.55 19.18 -0.90
N ASN A 67 19.71 18.85 -2.19
CA ASN A 67 18.90 19.43 -3.27
C ASN A 67 17.46 18.91 -3.27
N ILE A 68 17.26 17.61 -3.02
CA ILE A 68 15.93 16.99 -2.99
C ILE A 68 15.15 17.46 -1.76
N HIS A 69 15.84 17.65 -0.63
CA HIS A 69 15.23 18.22 0.58
C HIS A 69 14.70 19.64 0.34
N SER A 70 15.42 20.47 -0.43
CA SER A 70 14.97 21.83 -0.76
C SER A 70 13.72 21.83 -1.66
N LEU A 71 13.69 20.98 -2.69
CA LEU A 71 12.54 20.81 -3.59
C LEU A 71 11.31 20.23 -2.87
N MET A 72 11.52 19.26 -1.98
CA MET A 72 10.44 18.69 -1.17
C MET A 72 9.85 19.74 -0.22
N ASN A 73 10.70 20.55 0.42
CA ASN A 73 10.23 21.60 1.33
C ASN A 73 9.48 22.72 0.58
N GLN A 74 9.94 23.10 -0.61
CA GLN A 74 9.22 24.03 -1.49
C GLN A 74 7.87 23.44 -1.94
N SER A 75 7.84 22.16 -2.31
CA SER A 75 6.60 21.49 -2.72
C SER A 75 5.56 21.44 -1.60
N ILE A 76 6.00 21.15 -0.37
CA ILE A 76 5.13 21.15 0.82
C ILE A 76 4.62 22.56 1.13
N ALA A 77 5.49 23.58 1.01
CA ALA A 77 5.11 24.97 1.24
C ALA A 77 4.02 25.46 0.28
N PHE A 78 3.95 24.94 -0.95
CA PHE A 78 2.87 25.25 -1.89
C PHE A 78 1.63 24.35 -1.74
N ALA A 79 1.81 23.09 -1.34
CA ALA A 79 0.70 22.14 -1.21
C ALA A 79 -0.27 22.51 -0.07
N PHE A 80 0.24 22.97 1.07
CA PHE A 80 -0.59 23.28 2.25
C PHE A 80 -1.56 24.45 2.02
N PRO A 81 -1.12 25.60 1.46
CA PRO A 81 -2.00 26.70 1.09
C PRO A 81 -3.00 26.33 0.00
N LEU A 82 -2.60 25.54 -1.00
CA LEU A 82 -3.51 25.07 -2.05
C LEU A 82 -4.62 24.19 -1.49
N LEU A 83 -4.29 23.29 -0.56
CA LEU A 83 -5.28 22.44 0.12
C LEU A 83 -6.23 23.26 0.97
N SER A 84 -5.74 24.27 1.71
CA SER A 84 -6.61 25.11 2.54
C SER A 84 -7.57 25.95 1.68
N ILE A 85 -7.09 26.51 0.56
CA ILE A 85 -7.94 27.24 -0.40
C ILE A 85 -8.97 26.30 -1.03
N SER A 86 -8.58 25.08 -1.40
CA SER A 86 -9.49 24.08 -1.98
C SER A 86 -10.61 23.68 -1.02
N ILE A 87 -10.27 23.44 0.24
CA ILE A 87 -11.25 23.13 1.29
C ILE A 87 -12.18 24.33 1.53
N ALA A 88 -11.63 25.54 1.65
CA ALA A 88 -12.42 26.76 1.85
C ALA A 88 -13.38 27.01 0.66
N ALA A 89 -12.92 26.83 -0.57
CA ALA A 89 -13.75 26.94 -1.77
C ALA A 89 -14.86 25.88 -1.80
N GLY A 90 -14.54 24.63 -1.45
CA GLY A 90 -15.52 23.55 -1.34
C GLY A 90 -16.61 23.83 -0.29
N VAL A 91 -16.23 24.36 0.87
CA VAL A 91 -17.16 24.78 1.92
C VAL A 91 -18.02 25.96 1.46
N TYR A 92 -17.42 26.96 0.84
CA TYR A 92 -18.14 28.13 0.31
C TYR A 92 -19.20 27.75 -0.73
N VAL A 93 -18.84 26.89 -1.69
CA VAL A 93 -19.79 26.38 -2.70
C VAL A 93 -20.93 25.60 -2.03
N ARG A 94 -20.62 24.77 -1.02
CA ARG A 94 -21.63 23.98 -0.30
C ARG A 94 -22.59 24.84 0.51
N CYS A 95 -22.12 25.94 1.10
CA CYS A 95 -22.98 26.90 1.80
C CYS A 95 -23.85 27.72 0.84
N ARG A 96 -23.32 28.16 -0.30
CA ARG A 96 -24.07 28.91 -1.32
C ARG A 96 -25.15 28.08 -2.04
N ARG A 97 -24.98 26.76 -2.14
CA ARG A 97 -25.96 25.85 -2.80
C ARG A 97 -27.14 25.45 -1.91
N LYS A 98 -27.10 25.79 -0.61
CA LYS A 98 -28.17 25.53 0.36
C LYS A 98 -29.06 26.76 0.63
N VAL A 99 -28.72 27.93 0.08
CA VAL A 99 -29.57 29.12 -0.03
C VAL A 99 -30.22 29.08 -1.40
#